data_AF-A0AAU2QP41-F1
#
_entry.id   AF-A0AAU2QP41-F1
#
_cell.length_a   1.000
_cell.length_b   1.000
_cell.length_c   1.000
_cell.angle_alpha   90.00
_cell.angle_beta   90.00
_cell.angle_gamma   90.00
#
_symmetry.space_group_name_H-M   'P 1'
#
loop_
_entity.id
_entity.type
_entity.pdbx_description
1 polymer ?
#
loop_
_entity_poly.entity_id
_entity_poly.type
_entity_poly.pdbx_seq_one_letter_code
_entity_poly.pdbx_strand_id
1 'polypeptide(L)'
;METSDSFLRACWLSWLAVETADRAEVVRALGLTDVRETDWAAGVDLVDELAHEEEAPYSTVVVPPPMRGWTLAVGRYFGLPFPEQTHQVTDLCRNLSARFGKAQLYFHSEQNTGESWLIAEHGRVLRRWITEYPALALGEPFGVERRLLDAYGITGRPEDLDPASDLAGDWAATWGGCWATTVAAESSLDPTETPPDSGVPLRMLVAQAPAWATHGEVVEIN
;
A
#
# COMPACT_ATOMS: atom_id res chain seq x y z
N MET A 1 -26.31 -16.72 -5.65
CA MET A 1 -24.90 -16.53 -6.02
C MET A 1 -24.46 -15.35 -5.18
N GLU A 2 -24.02 -15.63 -3.95
CA GLU A 2 -23.53 -14.61 -3.04
C GLU A 2 -22.30 -13.99 -3.69
N THR A 3 -22.41 -12.72 -4.07
CA THR A 3 -21.25 -11.89 -4.35
C THR A 3 -20.44 -11.88 -3.07
N SER A 4 -19.24 -12.45 -3.13
CA SER A 4 -18.25 -12.28 -2.06
C SER A 4 -18.00 -10.79 -1.94
N ASP A 5 -18.68 -10.15 -0.99
CA ASP A 5 -18.53 -8.73 -0.66
C ASP A 5 -17.15 -8.53 -0.04
N SER A 6 -16.20 -8.34 -0.94
CA SER A 6 -14.93 -7.72 -0.66
C SER A 6 -15.11 -6.40 0.06
N PHE A 7 -14.27 -6.14 1.04
CA PHE A 7 -14.52 -5.11 2.04
C PHE A 7 -14.16 -3.69 1.59
N LEU A 8 -13.07 -3.53 0.86
CA LEU A 8 -12.67 -2.30 0.19
C LEU A 8 -12.26 -2.64 -1.25
N ARG A 9 -13.10 -2.29 -2.23
CA ARG A 9 -12.74 -2.33 -3.66
C ARG A 9 -12.75 -0.93 -4.23
N ALA A 10 -11.82 -0.71 -5.13
CA ALA A 10 -11.75 0.46 -5.98
C ALA A 10 -10.98 0.09 -7.26
N CYS A 11 -11.15 0.85 -8.33
CA CYS A 11 -10.45 0.62 -9.61
C CYS A 11 -8.91 0.53 -9.45
N TRP A 12 -8.36 1.29 -8.52
CA TRP A 12 -7.02 1.08 -7.98
C TRP A 12 -7.00 1.53 -6.52
N LEU A 13 -6.10 0.95 -5.73
CA LEU A 13 -6.04 1.14 -4.30
C LEU A 13 -4.61 1.30 -3.84
N SER A 14 -4.33 2.37 -3.09
CA SER A 14 -3.09 2.54 -2.33
C SER A 14 -3.39 2.42 -0.85
N TRP A 15 -2.64 1.57 -0.12
CA TRP A 15 -2.79 1.47 1.32
C TRP A 15 -1.48 1.21 2.06
N LEU A 16 -1.46 1.70 3.28
CA LEU A 16 -0.49 1.42 4.32
C LEU A 16 -1.10 0.43 5.32
N ALA A 17 -0.34 -0.59 5.70
CA ALA A 17 -0.63 -1.46 6.83
C ALA A 17 0.43 -1.27 7.91
N VAL A 18 0.03 -1.14 9.18
CA VAL A 18 0.92 -1.00 10.34
C VAL A 18 0.54 -2.03 11.41
N GLU A 19 1.53 -2.74 11.97
CA GLU A 19 1.32 -3.85 12.92
C GLU A 19 0.95 -3.33 14.32
N THR A 20 -0.25 -2.78 14.42
CA THR A 20 -0.82 -2.35 15.69
C THR A 20 -2.35 -2.30 15.60
N ALA A 21 -3.01 -2.61 16.71
CA ALA A 21 -4.44 -2.35 16.89
C ALA A 21 -4.73 -0.93 17.41
N ASP A 22 -3.71 -0.13 17.73
CA ASP A 22 -3.88 1.24 18.19
C ASP A 22 -4.07 2.21 17.01
N ARG A 23 -5.32 2.34 16.58
CA ARG A 23 -5.69 3.23 15.47
C ARG A 23 -5.38 4.69 15.75
N ALA A 24 -5.57 5.15 17.00
CA ALA A 24 -5.31 6.54 17.36
C ALA A 24 -3.81 6.86 17.27
N GLU A 25 -2.97 5.89 17.62
CA GLU A 25 -1.53 6.00 17.51
C GLU A 25 -1.04 6.10 16.08
N VAL A 26 -1.63 5.33 15.17
CA VAL A 26 -1.32 5.41 13.73
C VAL A 26 -1.73 6.77 13.15
N VAL A 27 -2.95 7.25 13.46
CA VAL A 27 -3.43 8.59 13.07
C VAL A 27 -2.44 9.67 13.51
N ARG A 28 -1.99 9.60 14.76
CA ARG A 28 -1.02 10.53 15.34
C ARG A 28 0.38 10.41 14.71
N ALA A 29 0.86 9.19 14.47
CA ALA A 29 2.17 8.95 13.88
C ALA A 29 2.26 9.42 12.42
N LEU A 30 1.15 9.33 11.69
CA LEU A 30 1.00 9.84 10.32
C LEU A 30 0.79 11.36 10.28
N GLY A 31 0.54 12.02 11.42
CA GLY A 31 0.25 13.44 11.49
C GLY A 31 -1.08 13.81 10.83
N LEU A 32 -2.06 12.90 10.82
CA LEU A 32 -3.35 13.15 10.17
C LEU A 32 -4.15 14.21 10.95
N THR A 33 -4.75 15.15 10.22
CA THR A 33 -5.59 16.23 10.76
C THR A 33 -7.04 16.08 10.30
N ASP A 34 -7.94 16.91 10.82
CA ASP A 34 -9.36 16.96 10.44
C ASP A 34 -10.07 15.60 10.52
N VAL A 35 -9.70 14.82 11.55
CA VAL A 35 -10.20 13.46 11.77
C VAL A 35 -11.69 13.51 12.09
N ARG A 36 -12.50 12.87 11.24
CA ARG A 36 -13.94 12.69 11.44
C ARG A 36 -14.33 11.23 11.30
N GLU A 37 -15.35 10.80 12.03
CA GLU A 37 -15.92 9.47 11.85
C GLU A 37 -16.86 9.43 10.63
N THR A 38 -16.93 8.26 10.00
CA THR A 38 -17.93 7.92 8.98
C THR A 38 -18.43 6.50 9.21
N ASP A 39 -19.65 6.18 8.75
CA ASP A 39 -20.06 4.79 8.66
C ASP A 39 -19.28 4.03 7.57
N TRP A 40 -19.38 2.71 7.63
CA TRP A 40 -18.68 1.80 6.74
C TRP A 40 -19.00 2.08 5.27
N ALA A 41 -20.29 2.14 4.91
CA ALA A 41 -20.74 2.28 3.53
C ALA A 41 -20.22 3.57 2.91
N ALA A 42 -20.42 4.72 3.59
CA ALA A 42 -19.93 6.00 3.10
C ALA A 42 -18.39 6.06 3.02
N GLY A 43 -17.68 5.30 3.87
CA GLY A 43 -16.23 5.19 3.80
C GLY A 43 -15.73 4.37 2.60
N VAL A 44 -16.42 3.27 2.26
CA VAL A 44 -16.15 2.48 1.05
C VAL A 44 -16.41 3.33 -0.20
N ASP A 45 -17.57 3.99 -0.26
CA ASP A 45 -17.93 4.87 -1.38
C ASP A 45 -16.89 5.97 -1.59
N LEU A 46 -16.40 6.59 -0.49
CA LEU A 46 -15.34 7.59 -0.57
C LEU A 46 -14.02 7.02 -1.10
N VAL A 47 -13.62 5.81 -0.69
CA VAL A 47 -12.39 5.19 -1.22
C VAL A 47 -12.50 4.96 -2.72
N ASP A 48 -13.67 4.51 -3.19
CA ASP A 48 -13.92 4.32 -4.62
C ASP A 48 -13.94 5.66 -5.39
N GLU A 49 -14.59 6.70 -4.84
CA GLU A 49 -14.59 8.06 -5.41
C GLU A 49 -13.16 8.62 -5.57
N LEU A 50 -12.34 8.52 -4.51
CA LEU A 50 -10.94 8.96 -4.53
C LEU A 50 -10.08 8.19 -5.55
N ALA A 51 -10.48 6.98 -5.93
CA ALA A 51 -9.81 6.20 -6.96
C ALA A 51 -10.18 6.68 -8.38
N HIS A 52 -11.38 7.21 -8.59
CA HIS A 52 -11.85 7.61 -9.91
C HIS A 52 -11.53 9.06 -10.27
N GLU A 53 -11.45 9.94 -9.27
CA GLU A 53 -11.34 11.37 -9.52
C GLU A 53 -9.88 11.81 -9.63
N GLU A 54 -9.43 12.22 -10.82
CA GLU A 54 -8.07 12.77 -11.01
C GLU A 54 -7.82 14.00 -10.12
N GLU A 55 -8.84 14.85 -9.94
CA GLU A 55 -8.78 16.07 -9.13
C GLU A 55 -9.00 15.83 -7.62
N ALA A 56 -9.28 14.60 -7.19
CA ALA A 56 -9.50 14.30 -5.78
C ALA A 56 -8.24 14.64 -4.94
N PRO A 57 -8.43 15.19 -3.72
CA PRO A 57 -7.29 15.59 -2.90
C PRO A 57 -6.39 14.41 -2.56
N TYR A 58 -5.12 14.48 -2.97
CA TYR A 58 -4.08 13.50 -2.63
C TYR A 58 -3.92 13.26 -1.13
N SER A 59 -4.33 14.23 -0.31
CA SER A 59 -4.22 14.20 1.15
C SER A 59 -5.33 13.41 1.84
N THR A 60 -6.45 13.09 1.19
CA THR A 60 -7.55 12.41 1.89
C THR A 60 -7.17 10.97 2.20
N VAL A 61 -7.29 10.59 3.47
CA VAL A 61 -6.98 9.26 3.99
C VAL A 61 -8.17 8.70 4.74
N VAL A 62 -8.50 7.44 4.45
CA VAL A 62 -9.52 6.66 5.15
C VAL A 62 -8.84 5.60 6.03
N VAL A 63 -9.23 5.52 7.30
CA VAL A 63 -8.64 4.60 8.29
C VAL A 63 -9.76 3.69 8.84
N PRO A 64 -9.89 2.46 8.31
CA PRO A 64 -10.80 1.45 8.84
C PRO A 64 -10.50 1.11 10.32
N PRO A 65 -11.43 0.45 11.02
CA PRO A 65 -11.10 -0.21 12.29
C PRO A 65 -9.93 -1.18 12.13
N PRO A 66 -9.12 -1.38 13.18
CA PRO A 66 -8.07 -2.39 13.16
C PRO A 66 -8.62 -3.79 12.94
N MET A 67 -7.88 -4.62 12.21
CA MET A 67 -8.25 -6.00 11.88
C MET A 67 -7.05 -6.91 12.08
N ARG A 68 -7.24 -8.07 12.72
CA ARG A 68 -6.17 -9.09 12.91
C ARG A 68 -4.83 -8.52 13.43
N GLY A 69 -4.87 -7.50 14.29
CA GLY A 69 -3.68 -6.85 14.86
C GLY A 69 -3.05 -5.74 14.01
N TRP A 70 -3.65 -5.40 12.87
CA TRP A 70 -3.17 -4.38 11.95
C TRP A 70 -4.12 -3.20 11.86
N THR A 71 -3.57 -2.01 11.68
CA THR A 71 -4.33 -0.81 11.31
C THR A 71 -3.98 -0.45 9.88
N LEU A 72 -5.01 -0.22 9.06
CA LEU A 72 -4.88 0.21 7.68
C LEU A 72 -5.12 1.71 7.55
N ALA A 73 -4.41 2.35 6.63
CA ALA A 73 -4.70 3.69 6.15
C ALA A 73 -4.70 3.66 4.61
N VAL A 74 -5.77 4.16 4.00
CA VAL A 74 -6.07 4.01 2.58
C VAL A 74 -6.14 5.39 1.94
N GLY A 75 -5.53 5.56 0.78
CA GLY A 75 -5.57 6.81 0.01
C GLY A 75 -4.34 7.01 -0.87
N ARG A 76 -4.47 7.91 -1.85
CA ARG A 76 -3.41 8.28 -2.82
C ARG A 76 -2.09 8.68 -2.18
N TYR A 77 -2.16 9.25 -0.98
CA TYR A 77 -1.01 9.65 -0.19
C TYR A 77 0.06 8.54 -0.02
N PHE A 78 -0.37 7.28 -0.09
CA PHE A 78 0.48 6.11 0.09
C PHE A 78 0.97 5.48 -1.23
N GLY A 79 0.66 6.09 -2.38
CA GLY A 79 0.95 5.51 -3.68
C GLY A 79 2.44 5.41 -4.00
N LEU A 80 2.91 4.17 -4.18
CA LEU A 80 4.26 3.88 -4.69
C LEU A 80 4.45 4.20 -6.18
N PRO A 81 3.44 4.09 -7.07
CA PRO A 81 3.59 4.44 -8.49
C PRO A 81 3.74 5.95 -8.78
N PHE A 82 3.93 6.80 -7.76
CA PHE A 82 4.20 8.22 -7.91
C PHE A 82 5.69 8.49 -7.62
N PRO A 83 6.57 8.54 -8.64
CA PRO A 83 8.03 8.63 -8.44
C PRO A 83 8.47 9.81 -7.59
N GLU A 84 7.79 10.96 -7.73
CA GLU A 84 8.08 12.20 -7.02
C GLU A 84 7.90 12.08 -5.50
N GLN A 85 7.10 11.10 -5.06
CA GLN A 85 6.76 10.86 -3.65
C GLN A 85 7.35 9.54 -3.13
N THR A 86 7.87 8.67 -4.01
CA THR A 86 8.32 7.31 -3.68
C THR A 86 9.34 7.29 -2.55
N HIS A 87 10.27 8.26 -2.52
CA HIS A 87 11.26 8.36 -1.46
C HIS A 87 10.62 8.68 -0.10
N GLN A 88 9.70 9.64 -0.07
CA GLN A 88 9.01 10.11 1.12
C GLN A 88 8.10 9.01 1.71
N VAL A 89 7.32 8.31 0.88
CA VAL A 89 6.48 7.19 1.36
C VAL A 89 7.34 6.00 1.82
N THR A 90 8.49 5.76 1.18
CA THR A 90 9.45 4.74 1.63
C THR A 90 10.00 5.06 3.02
N ASP A 91 10.39 6.32 3.25
CA ASP A 91 10.88 6.77 4.55
C ASP A 91 9.79 6.76 5.61
N LEU A 92 8.57 7.15 5.27
CA LEU A 92 7.42 7.04 6.16
C LEU A 92 7.23 5.58 6.61
N CYS A 93 7.17 4.64 5.66
CA CYS A 93 6.97 3.22 5.94
C CYS A 93 8.11 2.66 6.81
N ARG A 94 9.36 3.00 6.49
CA ARG A 94 10.53 2.65 7.28
C ARG A 94 10.40 3.16 8.72
N ASN A 95 10.07 4.43 8.92
CA ASN A 95 9.93 5.03 10.26
C ASN A 95 8.78 4.40 11.06
N LEU A 96 7.66 4.09 10.42
CA LEU A 96 6.56 3.38 11.06
C LEU A 96 6.96 1.97 11.46
N SER A 97 7.66 1.22 10.61
CA SER A 97 8.16 -0.12 10.97
C SER A 97 9.14 -0.08 12.14
N ALA A 98 9.97 0.97 12.26
CA ALA A 98 10.86 1.15 13.40
C ALA A 98 10.09 1.34 14.71
N ARG A 99 8.93 2.00 14.65
CA ARG A 99 8.09 2.30 15.82
C ARG A 99 7.15 1.16 16.20
N PHE A 100 6.56 0.50 15.22
CA PHE A 100 5.48 -0.48 15.41
C PHE A 100 5.90 -1.93 15.14
N GLY A 101 7.16 -2.17 14.81
CA GLY A 101 7.65 -3.51 14.43
C GLY A 101 7.58 -3.72 12.94
N LYS A 102 6.39 -3.60 12.33
CA LYS A 102 6.21 -3.74 10.88
C LYS A 102 5.31 -2.66 10.29
N ALA A 103 5.65 -2.26 9.07
CA ALA A 103 4.80 -1.43 8.23
C ALA A 103 5.02 -1.78 6.76
N GLN A 104 3.97 -1.64 5.96
CA GLN A 104 3.97 -2.07 4.55
C GLN A 104 3.11 -1.14 3.73
N LEU A 105 3.53 -0.87 2.51
CA LEU A 105 2.76 -0.13 1.52
C LEU A 105 2.43 -1.03 0.35
N TYR A 106 1.28 -0.80 -0.25
CA TYR A 106 0.80 -1.56 -1.39
C TYR A 106 0.05 -0.66 -2.35
N PHE A 107 0.13 -1.02 -3.63
CA PHE A 107 -0.69 -0.48 -4.70
C PHE A 107 -1.20 -1.63 -5.56
N HIS A 108 -2.51 -1.67 -5.80
CA HIS A 108 -3.17 -2.64 -6.68
C HIS A 108 -4.04 -1.91 -7.70
N SER A 109 -4.06 -2.39 -8.94
CA SER A 109 -4.96 -1.91 -9.99
C SER A 109 -5.77 -3.06 -10.59
N GLU A 110 -7.10 -2.99 -10.49
CA GLU A 110 -7.99 -3.99 -11.12
C GLU A 110 -7.89 -3.94 -12.67
N GLN A 111 -7.46 -2.80 -13.21
CA GLN A 111 -7.26 -2.60 -14.65
C GLN A 111 -5.89 -3.09 -15.14
N ASN A 112 -5.12 -3.76 -14.28
CA ASN A 112 -3.79 -4.28 -14.60
C ASN A 112 -2.87 -3.16 -15.12
N THR A 113 -2.99 -1.96 -14.56
CA THR A 113 -2.12 -0.82 -14.90
C THR A 113 -0.83 -0.81 -14.11
N GLY A 114 -0.75 -1.58 -13.02
CA GLY A 114 0.44 -1.67 -12.18
C GLY A 114 0.19 -2.36 -10.85
N GLU A 115 1.28 -2.84 -10.26
CA GLU A 115 1.32 -3.44 -8.94
C GLU A 115 2.54 -2.90 -8.21
N SER A 116 2.42 -2.65 -6.91
CA SER A 116 3.57 -2.26 -6.10
C SER A 116 3.43 -2.72 -4.67
N TRP A 117 4.56 -3.00 -4.04
CA TRP A 117 4.63 -3.27 -2.62
C TRP A 117 5.94 -2.77 -2.03
N LEU A 118 5.89 -2.45 -0.75
CA LEU A 118 7.05 -2.17 0.08
C LEU A 118 6.84 -2.85 1.42
N ILE A 119 7.74 -3.74 1.80
CA ILE A 119 7.71 -4.44 3.09
C ILE A 119 8.86 -3.92 3.95
N ALA A 120 8.54 -3.39 5.13
CA ALA A 120 9.53 -2.91 6.09
C ALA A 120 9.31 -3.50 7.48
N GLU A 121 10.41 -3.91 8.10
CA GLU A 121 10.44 -4.47 9.45
C GLU A 121 11.55 -3.79 10.27
N HIS A 122 11.21 -3.38 11.50
CA HIS A 122 12.15 -2.83 12.48
C HIS A 122 13.05 -1.71 11.93
N GLY A 123 12.49 -0.82 11.11
CA GLY A 123 13.22 0.31 10.54
C GLY A 123 14.05 -0.03 9.30
N ARG A 124 13.85 -1.21 8.71
CA ARG A 124 14.57 -1.67 7.51
C ARG A 124 13.58 -2.02 6.42
N VAL A 125 13.81 -1.48 5.23
CA VAL A 125 13.09 -1.90 4.02
C VAL A 125 13.68 -3.25 3.58
N LEU A 126 12.84 -4.28 3.52
CA LEU A 126 13.23 -5.63 3.11
C LEU A 126 13.06 -5.84 1.61
N ARG A 127 11.94 -5.36 1.06
CA ARG A 127 11.64 -5.40 -0.37
C ARG A 127 10.84 -4.16 -0.76
N ARG A 128 11.18 -3.56 -1.90
CA ARG A 128 10.31 -2.63 -2.63
C ARG A 128 10.25 -3.06 -4.08
N TRP A 129 9.05 -3.20 -4.60
CA TRP A 129 8.78 -3.46 -6.01
C TRP A 129 7.74 -2.45 -6.52
N ILE A 130 7.99 -1.91 -7.70
CA ILE A 130 7.09 -0.98 -8.39
C ILE A 130 7.13 -1.37 -9.86
N THR A 131 6.06 -1.98 -10.35
CA THR A 131 6.01 -2.55 -11.70
C THR A 131 6.41 -1.55 -12.78
N GLU A 132 5.93 -0.31 -12.70
CA GLU A 132 6.16 0.74 -13.68
C GLU A 132 7.56 1.36 -13.57
N TYR A 133 8.22 1.13 -12.43
CA TYR A 133 9.55 1.65 -12.14
C TYR A 133 10.47 0.57 -11.54
N PRO A 134 10.79 -0.53 -12.27
CA PRO A 134 11.61 -1.62 -11.73
C PRO A 134 13.01 -1.18 -11.29
N ALA A 135 13.55 -0.11 -11.89
CA ALA A 135 14.83 0.49 -11.49
C ALA A 135 14.82 1.08 -10.06
N LEU A 136 13.64 1.31 -9.48
CA LEU A 136 13.48 1.75 -8.09
C LEU A 136 13.31 0.57 -7.12
N ALA A 137 13.38 -0.67 -7.59
CA ALA A 137 13.28 -1.83 -6.71
C ALA A 137 14.40 -1.86 -5.66
N LEU A 138 14.10 -2.39 -4.48
CA LEU A 138 15.04 -2.54 -3.37
C LEU A 138 14.92 -3.93 -2.77
N GLY A 139 16.04 -4.50 -2.34
CA GLY A 139 16.08 -5.80 -1.65
C GLY A 139 15.77 -7.00 -2.54
N GLU A 140 15.92 -8.19 -1.98
CA GLU A 140 15.69 -9.45 -2.70
C GLU A 140 14.21 -9.87 -2.63
N PRO A 141 13.65 -10.43 -3.71
CA PRO A 141 12.34 -11.09 -3.66
C PRO A 141 12.29 -12.17 -2.58
N PHE A 142 11.22 -12.19 -1.81
CA PHE A 142 10.98 -13.21 -0.78
C PHE A 142 9.50 -13.59 -0.71
N GLY A 143 9.16 -14.56 0.15
CA GLY A 143 7.77 -14.95 0.38
C GLY A 143 7.07 -15.38 -0.90
N VAL A 144 5.85 -14.90 -1.12
CA VAL A 144 5.06 -15.22 -2.30
C VAL A 144 5.68 -14.74 -3.61
N GLU A 145 6.32 -13.56 -3.64
CA GLU A 145 7.03 -13.05 -4.82
C GLU A 145 8.10 -14.04 -5.29
N ARG A 146 8.94 -14.50 -4.35
CA ARG A 146 9.99 -15.48 -4.65
C ARG A 146 9.42 -16.81 -5.16
N ARG A 147 8.37 -17.34 -4.53
CA ARG A 147 7.74 -18.60 -4.95
C ARG A 147 7.14 -18.51 -6.36
N LEU A 148 6.55 -17.37 -6.71
CA LEU A 148 5.98 -17.15 -8.04
C LEU A 148 7.07 -16.98 -9.11
N LEU A 149 8.13 -16.23 -8.81
CA LEU A 149 9.29 -16.12 -9.68
C LEU A 149 9.96 -17.49 -9.92
N ASP A 150 10.06 -18.36 -8.90
CA ASP A 150 10.59 -19.72 -9.04
C ASP A 150 9.71 -20.58 -9.97
N ALA A 151 8.39 -20.50 -9.81
CA ALA A 151 7.44 -21.18 -10.69
C ALA A 151 7.51 -20.69 -12.13
N TYR A 152 7.90 -19.42 -12.33
CA TYR A 152 8.13 -18.80 -13.63
C TYR A 152 9.54 -19.09 -14.21
N GLY A 153 10.44 -19.71 -13.44
CA GLY A 153 11.81 -20.00 -13.85
C GLY A 153 12.78 -18.81 -13.77
N ILE A 154 12.43 -17.74 -13.05
CA ILE A 154 13.27 -16.54 -12.88
C ILE A 154 14.10 -16.72 -11.60
N THR A 155 15.37 -17.12 -11.68
CA THR A 155 16.17 -17.42 -10.47
C THR A 155 16.68 -16.19 -9.70
N GLY A 156 16.68 -15.03 -10.34
CA GLY A 156 17.18 -13.77 -9.77
C GLY A 156 16.06 -12.80 -9.44
N ARG A 157 16.39 -11.51 -9.46
CA ARG A 157 15.43 -10.41 -9.29
C ARG A 157 14.74 -10.11 -10.63
N PRO A 158 13.43 -9.88 -10.66
CA PRO A 158 12.71 -9.56 -11.90
C PRO A 158 13.20 -8.27 -12.55
N GLU A 159 13.67 -7.29 -11.77
CA GLU A 159 14.28 -6.05 -12.27
C GLU A 159 15.61 -6.24 -13.01
N ASP A 160 16.27 -7.40 -12.87
CA ASP A 160 17.54 -7.70 -13.55
C ASP A 160 17.36 -8.43 -14.89
N LEU A 161 16.12 -8.79 -15.24
CA LEU A 161 15.84 -9.45 -16.52
C LEU A 161 16.16 -8.51 -17.70
N ASP A 162 16.67 -9.07 -18.79
CA ASP A 162 16.78 -8.34 -20.05
C ASP A 162 15.37 -7.95 -20.51
N PRO A 163 15.04 -6.63 -20.61
CA PRO A 163 13.71 -6.19 -21.01
C PRO A 163 13.31 -6.66 -22.41
N ALA A 164 14.26 -7.04 -23.26
CA ALA A 164 14.01 -7.57 -24.59
C ALA A 164 13.78 -9.10 -24.62
N SER A 165 13.92 -9.79 -23.48
CA SER A 165 13.72 -11.24 -23.40
C SER A 165 12.24 -11.60 -23.33
N ASP A 166 11.87 -12.72 -23.95
CA ASP A 166 10.52 -13.28 -23.87
C ASP A 166 10.09 -13.49 -22.41
N LEU A 167 11.03 -13.94 -21.56
CA LEU A 167 10.79 -14.17 -20.13
C LEU A 167 10.37 -12.88 -19.40
N ALA A 168 10.98 -11.73 -19.71
CA ALA A 168 10.60 -10.45 -19.12
C ALA A 168 9.22 -10.00 -19.60
N GLY A 169 8.91 -10.18 -20.89
CA GLY A 169 7.60 -9.86 -21.45
C GLY A 169 6.47 -10.72 -20.87
N ASP A 170 6.71 -12.03 -20.79
CA ASP A 170 5.78 -13.00 -20.22
C ASP A 170 5.50 -12.70 -18.73
N TRP A 171 6.56 -12.42 -17.95
CA TRP A 171 6.42 -11.98 -16.56
C TRP A 171 5.62 -10.68 -16.46
N ALA A 172 5.98 -9.65 -17.23
CA ALA A 172 5.33 -8.34 -17.17
C ALA A 172 3.84 -8.37 -17.58
N ALA A 173 3.42 -9.34 -18.39
CA ALA A 173 2.03 -9.46 -18.84
C ALA A 173 1.05 -9.81 -17.71
N THR A 174 1.52 -10.51 -16.66
CA THR A 174 0.65 -11.03 -15.57
C THR A 174 1.26 -10.86 -14.18
N TRP A 175 2.49 -10.37 -14.11
CA TRP A 175 3.37 -10.38 -12.93
C TRP A 175 3.46 -11.74 -12.26
N GLY A 176 3.29 -12.82 -13.04
CA GLY A 176 3.19 -14.19 -12.53
C GLY A 176 2.08 -14.40 -11.50
N GLY A 177 1.05 -13.55 -11.49
CA GLY A 177 0.01 -13.54 -10.46
C GLY A 177 0.47 -12.95 -9.12
N CYS A 178 1.59 -12.23 -9.10
CA CYS A 178 2.12 -11.56 -7.89
C CYS A 178 1.46 -10.20 -7.69
N TRP A 179 0.17 -10.22 -7.37
CA TRP A 179 -0.61 -9.01 -7.06
C TRP A 179 -0.26 -8.46 -5.69
N ALA A 180 -0.35 -7.15 -5.50
CA ALA A 180 -0.10 -6.52 -4.20
C ALA A 180 -1.07 -7.03 -3.12
N THR A 181 -2.31 -7.38 -3.48
CA THR A 181 -3.28 -8.06 -2.60
C THR A 181 -2.77 -9.43 -2.15
N THR A 182 -2.16 -10.20 -3.07
CA THR A 182 -1.55 -11.51 -2.75
C THR A 182 -0.35 -11.36 -1.82
N VAL A 183 0.51 -10.35 -2.05
CA VAL A 183 1.64 -10.04 -1.15
C VAL A 183 1.15 -9.60 0.22
N ALA A 184 0.10 -8.78 0.26
CA ALA A 184 -0.48 -8.24 1.48
C ALA A 184 -1.19 -9.32 2.31
N ALA A 185 -1.89 -10.27 1.69
CA ALA A 185 -2.52 -11.39 2.38
C ALA A 185 -1.48 -12.27 3.12
N GLU A 186 -0.27 -12.41 2.57
CA GLU A 186 0.83 -13.14 3.23
C GLU A 186 1.57 -12.30 4.28
N SER A 187 1.81 -11.02 3.99
CA SER A 187 2.73 -10.19 4.78
C SER A 187 2.03 -9.38 5.86
N SER A 188 0.76 -9.03 5.68
CA SER A 188 -0.02 -8.22 6.63
C SER A 188 -1.54 -8.43 6.52
N LEU A 189 -2.18 -7.66 5.64
CA LEU A 189 -3.62 -7.60 5.43
C LEU A 189 -3.95 -7.16 4.01
N ASP A 190 -4.74 -7.97 3.34
CA ASP A 190 -5.45 -7.62 2.12
C ASP A 190 -6.77 -6.89 2.49
N PRO A 191 -6.93 -5.60 2.11
CA PRO A 191 -8.14 -4.82 2.40
C PRO A 191 -9.37 -5.29 1.63
N THR A 192 -9.19 -6.15 0.61
CA THR A 192 -10.30 -6.71 -0.17
C THR A 192 -10.94 -7.93 0.51
N GLU A 193 -10.29 -8.54 1.51
CA GLU A 193 -10.87 -9.65 2.27
C GLU A 193 -11.99 -9.19 3.22
N THR A 194 -13.08 -9.95 3.26
CA THR A 194 -14.17 -9.70 4.21
C THR A 194 -13.70 -9.98 5.64
N PRO A 195 -13.83 -9.03 6.59
CA PRO A 195 -13.54 -9.32 7.98
C PRO A 195 -14.61 -10.23 8.60
N PRO A 196 -14.31 -10.86 9.74
CA PRO A 196 -15.30 -11.61 10.51
C PRO A 196 -16.46 -10.69 10.90
N ASP A 197 -17.70 -11.20 10.79
CA ASP A 197 -18.89 -10.49 11.27
C ASP A 197 -18.75 -10.19 12.76
N SER A 198 -18.65 -8.90 13.08
CA SER A 198 -18.44 -8.43 14.45
C SER A 198 -19.74 -8.13 15.18
N GLY A 199 -20.89 -8.14 14.49
CA GLY A 199 -22.20 -7.76 15.06
C GLY A 199 -22.28 -6.30 15.55
N VAL A 200 -21.25 -5.48 15.31
CA VAL A 200 -21.14 -4.08 15.74
C VAL A 200 -20.92 -3.20 14.51
N PRO A 201 -21.57 -2.03 14.40
CA PRO A 201 -21.31 -1.10 13.30
C PRO A 201 -19.83 -0.68 13.25
N LEU A 202 -19.14 -1.03 12.18
CA LEU A 202 -17.74 -0.66 11.95
C LEU A 202 -17.65 0.81 11.49
N ARG A 203 -17.08 1.68 12.34
CA ARG A 203 -16.85 3.10 12.02
C ARG A 203 -15.45 3.31 11.45
N MET A 204 -15.36 3.94 10.29
CA MET A 204 -14.07 4.39 9.75
C MET A 204 -13.76 5.82 10.21
N LEU A 205 -12.49 6.20 10.09
CA LEU A 205 -12.08 7.59 10.18
C LEU A 205 -11.77 8.11 8.78
N VAL A 206 -12.09 9.38 8.52
CA VAL A 206 -11.60 10.15 7.37
C VAL A 206 -10.76 11.29 7.91
N ALA A 207 -9.61 11.54 7.30
CA ALA A 207 -8.66 12.54 7.75
C ALA A 207 -7.87 13.12 6.57
N GLN A 208 -7.08 14.16 6.84
CA GLN A 208 -6.18 14.79 5.89
C GLN A 208 -4.72 14.51 6.27
N ALA A 209 -3.95 14.01 5.31
CA ALA A 209 -2.51 13.79 5.44
C ALA A 209 -1.73 15.09 5.21
N PRO A 210 -0.59 15.27 5.89
CA PRO A 210 0.24 16.46 5.69
C PRO A 210 0.86 16.45 4.29
N ALA A 211 1.07 17.64 3.71
CA ALA A 211 1.84 17.76 2.49
C ALA A 211 3.27 17.23 2.69
N TRP A 212 3.80 16.53 1.69
CA TRP A 212 5.22 16.19 1.68
C TRP A 212 6.04 17.47 1.63
N ALA A 213 7.06 17.59 2.50
CA ALA A 213 8.01 18.67 2.39
C ALA A 213 8.71 18.57 1.03
N THR A 214 8.66 19.64 0.23
CA THR A 214 9.48 19.75 -0.96
C THR A 214 10.95 19.82 -0.54
N HIS A 215 11.78 18.90 -1.03
CA HIS A 215 13.23 19.01 -0.86
C HIS A 215 13.69 20.31 -1.53
N GLY A 216 13.91 21.38 -0.75
CA GLY A 216 14.25 22.69 -1.32
C GLY A 216 14.50 23.85 -0.35
N GLU A 217 14.04 23.82 0.90
CA GLU A 217 14.46 24.84 1.88
C GLU A 217 15.69 24.37 2.65
N VAL A 218 16.86 24.66 2.09
CA VAL A 218 18.08 24.82 2.89
C VAL A 218 17.83 26.06 3.75
N VAL A 219 17.49 25.86 5.02
CA VAL A 219 17.56 26.94 6.01
C VAL A 219 19.04 27.25 6.18
N GLU A 220 19.53 28.29 5.50
CA GLU A 220 20.82 28.88 5.86
C GLU A 220 20.68 29.40 7.30
N ILE A 221 21.39 28.73 8.21
CA ILE A 221 21.59 29.22 9.56
C ILE A 221 22.76 30.20 9.46
N ASN A 222 22.46 31.48 9.72
CA ASN A 222 23.40 32.60 9.78
C ASN A 222 24.70 32.31 10.54
#